data_AF-A0A2G9SIK4-F1
#
_entry.id   AF-A0A2G9SIK4-F1
#
_cell.length_a   1.000
_cell.length_b   1.000
_cell.length_c   1.000
_cell.angle_alpha   90.00
_cell.angle_beta   90.00
_cell.angle_gamma   90.00
#
_symmetry.space_group_name_H-M   'P 1'
#
loop_
_entity.id
_entity.type
_entity.pdbx_description
1 polymer ?
#
loop_
_entity_poly.entity_id
_entity_poly.type
_entity_poly.pdbx_seq_one_letter_code
_entity_poly.pdbx_strand_id
1 'polypeptide(L)'
;MDVHESPVTCTEYFADCPPHLIPVLYSVGAKNKKQGYSNKEWPLTGGIWNLGTTAYPEIIVTGHADGSVKFWDASAISLQMLYKLKTSKVFEKQKVGEGKQTAEIVEDDPFAIQMMSWCPESRIFCVAGVSAYVILYRFSKHEVVTEIVVSAKSFLF
;
A
#
# COMPACT_ATOMS: atom_id res chain seq x y z
N MET A 1 -2.26 3.03 -16.02
CA MET A 1 -2.31 2.63 -14.59
C MET A 1 -2.78 1.20 -14.57
N ASP A 2 -2.10 0.31 -13.84
CA ASP A 2 -2.51 -1.09 -13.75
C ASP A 2 -2.67 -1.46 -12.27
N VAL A 3 -3.92 -1.58 -11.84
CA VAL A 3 -4.25 -2.04 -10.48
C VAL A 3 -3.85 -3.50 -10.31
N HIS A 4 -3.80 -4.29 -11.38
CA HIS A 4 -3.52 -5.72 -11.40
C HIS A 4 -2.08 -6.06 -11.79
N GLU A 5 -1.12 -5.11 -11.66
CA GLU A 5 0.32 -5.41 -11.78
C GLU A 5 0.73 -6.61 -10.90
N SER A 6 0.02 -6.79 -9.77
CA SER A 6 -0.04 -8.02 -8.97
C SER A 6 -1.51 -8.26 -8.58
N PRO A 7 -1.98 -9.52 -8.46
CA PRO A 7 -3.35 -9.82 -8.05
C PRO A 7 -3.76 -9.06 -6.79
N VAL A 8 -4.94 -8.44 -6.83
CA VAL A 8 -5.52 -7.77 -5.65
C VAL A 8 -6.12 -8.84 -4.75
N THR A 9 -5.71 -8.87 -3.48
CA THR A 9 -6.10 -9.88 -2.49
C THR A 9 -7.08 -9.34 -1.46
N CYS A 10 -7.04 -8.04 -1.17
CA CYS A 10 -8.01 -7.36 -0.32
C CYS A 10 -8.14 -5.87 -0.71
N THR A 11 -9.24 -5.23 -0.31
CA THR A 11 -9.52 -3.82 -0.62
C THR A 11 -10.30 -3.18 0.52
N GLU A 12 -9.93 -1.96 0.88
CA GLU A 12 -10.66 -1.12 1.83
C GLU A 12 -10.97 0.23 1.19
N TYR A 13 -12.10 0.82 1.58
CA TYR A 13 -12.55 2.14 1.12
C TYR A 13 -12.82 3.03 2.33
N PHE A 14 -12.35 4.27 2.24
CA PHE A 14 -12.43 5.28 3.28
C PHE A 14 -13.06 6.55 2.73
N ALA A 15 -14.29 6.83 3.17
CA ALA A 15 -14.98 8.09 2.92
C ALA A 15 -14.55 9.16 3.95
N ASP A 16 -14.84 10.42 3.64
CA ASP A 16 -14.67 11.56 4.55
C ASP A 16 -13.28 11.65 5.21
N CYS A 17 -12.24 11.30 4.46
CA CYS A 17 -10.87 11.29 4.97
C CYS A 17 -10.41 12.71 5.35
N PRO A 18 -9.48 12.84 6.31
CA PRO A 18 -8.90 14.15 6.65
C PRO A 18 -8.34 14.87 5.41
N PRO A 19 -8.60 16.18 5.22
CA PRO A 19 -8.29 16.92 3.98
C PRO A 19 -6.80 16.98 3.62
N HIS A 20 -5.92 16.71 4.58
CA HIS A 20 -4.48 16.70 4.38
C HIS A 20 -3.93 15.35 3.88
N LEU A 21 -4.72 14.29 3.90
CA LEU A 21 -4.23 12.92 3.66
C LEU A 21 -3.76 12.72 2.22
N ILE A 22 -4.57 13.13 1.23
CA ILE A 22 -4.23 13.04 -0.19
C ILE A 22 -2.99 13.88 -0.52
N PRO A 23 -2.90 15.18 -0.16
CA PRO A 23 -1.69 15.98 -0.39
C PRO A 23 -0.43 15.36 0.22
N VAL A 24 -0.53 14.80 1.44
CA VAL A 24 0.61 14.19 2.13
C VAL A 24 1.04 12.88 1.45
N LEU A 25 0.11 11.97 1.18
CA LEU A 25 0.40 10.70 0.50
C LEU A 25 0.99 10.94 -0.89
N TYR A 26 0.41 11.89 -1.65
CA TYR A 26 0.93 12.27 -2.96
C TYR A 26 2.37 12.78 -2.87
N SER A 27 2.66 13.68 -1.91
CA SER A 27 3.99 14.26 -1.72
C SER A 27 5.04 13.19 -1.37
N VAL A 28 4.70 12.24 -0.50
CA VAL A 28 5.60 11.14 -0.13
C VAL A 28 5.75 10.13 -1.27
N GLY A 29 4.67 9.78 -1.96
CA GLY A 29 4.69 8.82 -3.07
C GLY A 29 5.34 9.34 -4.35
N ALA A 30 5.33 10.65 -4.59
CA ALA A 30 6.04 11.27 -5.70
C ALA A 30 7.55 10.97 -5.65
N LYS A 31 8.14 10.88 -4.45
CA LYS A 31 9.55 10.50 -4.26
C LYS A 31 9.84 9.05 -4.65
N ASN A 32 8.82 8.19 -4.63
CA ASN A 32 8.91 6.77 -4.96
C ASN A 32 8.55 6.46 -6.43
N LYS A 33 8.25 7.48 -7.25
CA LYS A 33 7.98 7.26 -8.68
C LYS A 33 9.23 6.73 -9.38
N LYS A 34 9.06 5.71 -10.23
CA LYS A 34 10.16 5.07 -10.98
C LYS A 34 10.92 6.14 -11.77
N GLN A 35 12.25 6.14 -11.70
CA GLN A 35 13.10 6.83 -12.66
C GLN A 35 12.72 6.34 -14.07
N GLY A 36 12.57 7.27 -15.03
CA GLY A 36 12.26 6.95 -16.43
C GLY A 36 10.92 7.46 -16.96
N TYR A 37 10.08 8.11 -16.14
CA TYR A 37 8.91 8.83 -16.65
C TYR A 37 9.29 10.20 -17.24
N SER A 38 8.54 10.64 -18.25
CA SER A 38 8.66 11.97 -18.83
C SER A 38 8.21 13.06 -17.85
N ASN A 39 8.90 14.21 -17.86
CA ASN A 39 8.47 15.41 -17.14
C ASN A 39 7.43 16.23 -17.91
N LYS A 40 7.09 15.83 -19.15
CA LYS A 40 6.06 16.51 -19.94
C LYS A 40 4.69 16.27 -19.32
N GLU A 41 3.84 17.28 -19.40
CA GLU A 41 2.43 17.17 -19.06
C GLU A 41 1.74 16.10 -19.92
N TRP A 42 0.65 15.55 -19.38
CA TRP A 42 -0.13 14.55 -20.08
C TRP A 42 -0.73 15.17 -21.35
N PRO A 43 -0.51 14.59 -22.54
CA PRO A 43 -0.86 15.26 -23.81
C PRO A 43 -2.36 15.19 -24.14
N LEU A 44 -3.13 14.33 -23.47
CA LEU A 44 -4.56 14.16 -23.74
C LEU A 44 -5.38 14.95 -22.70
N THR A 45 -5.55 16.26 -22.96
CA THR A 45 -6.25 17.22 -22.09
C THR A 45 -7.59 17.72 -22.65
N GLY A 46 -8.09 17.14 -23.75
CA GLY A 46 -9.35 17.54 -24.36
C GLY A 46 -10.60 17.18 -23.52
N GLY A 47 -11.68 17.94 -23.69
CA GLY A 47 -12.97 17.73 -23.03
C GLY A 47 -13.19 18.62 -21.80
N ILE A 48 -14.45 18.73 -21.35
CA ILE A 48 -14.83 19.46 -20.13
C ILE A 48 -15.61 18.49 -19.24
N TRP A 49 -15.14 18.32 -18.01
CA TRP A 49 -15.81 17.50 -17.00
C TRP A 49 -16.76 18.40 -16.20
N ASN A 50 -18.05 18.36 -16.49
CA ASN A 50 -19.09 19.11 -15.75
C ASN A 50 -19.48 18.37 -14.46
N LEU A 51 -18.52 18.03 -13.61
CA LEU A 51 -18.75 17.32 -12.35
C LEU A 51 -18.59 18.29 -11.18
N GLY A 52 -19.56 18.27 -10.26
CA GLY A 52 -19.40 18.91 -8.97
C GLY A 52 -18.21 18.28 -8.24
N THR A 53 -17.38 19.10 -7.62
CA THR A 53 -16.30 18.60 -6.76
C THR A 53 -16.91 17.79 -5.63
N THR A 54 -16.51 16.53 -5.46
CA THR A 54 -16.79 15.77 -4.23
C THR A 54 -16.22 16.57 -3.07
N ALA A 55 -17.06 16.89 -2.08
CA ALA A 55 -16.70 17.83 -1.01
C ALA A 55 -15.65 17.27 -0.04
N TYR A 56 -15.49 15.93 -0.02
CA TYR A 56 -14.65 15.25 0.95
C TYR A 56 -13.68 14.28 0.26
N PRO A 57 -12.43 14.18 0.74
CA PRO A 57 -11.46 13.23 0.21
C PRO A 57 -11.89 11.78 0.41
N GLU A 58 -11.73 10.97 -0.62
CA GLU A 58 -12.04 9.53 -0.60
C GLU A 58 -10.82 8.74 -1.01
N ILE A 59 -10.52 7.67 -0.28
CA ILE A 59 -9.34 6.84 -0.54
C ILE A 59 -9.72 5.38 -0.61
N ILE A 60 -9.21 4.71 -1.63
CA ILE A 60 -9.20 3.25 -1.72
C ILE A 60 -7.80 2.75 -1.37
N VAL A 61 -7.71 1.66 -0.62
CA VAL A 61 -6.47 0.96 -0.32
C VAL A 61 -6.59 -0.47 -0.83
N THR A 62 -5.64 -0.90 -1.64
CA THR A 62 -5.60 -2.28 -2.18
C THR A 62 -4.37 -3.02 -1.65
N GLY A 63 -4.58 -4.22 -1.13
CA GLY A 63 -3.53 -5.18 -0.81
C GLY A 63 -3.34 -6.16 -1.96
N HIS A 64 -2.10 -6.60 -2.18
CA HIS A 64 -1.72 -7.43 -3.32
C HIS A 64 -0.98 -8.69 -2.92
N ALA A 65 -0.94 -9.67 -3.83
CA ALA A 65 -0.21 -10.92 -3.65
C ALA A 65 1.32 -10.70 -3.51
N ASP A 66 1.90 -9.72 -4.22
CA ASP A 66 3.33 -9.38 -4.11
C ASP A 66 3.73 -8.71 -2.76
N GLY A 67 2.80 -8.59 -1.82
CA GLY A 67 2.99 -7.89 -0.54
C GLY A 67 3.04 -6.37 -0.66
N SER A 68 2.61 -5.82 -1.80
CA SER A 68 2.40 -4.38 -1.91
C SER A 68 1.03 -3.95 -1.42
N VAL A 69 0.99 -2.73 -0.88
CA VAL A 69 -0.24 -2.02 -0.56
C VAL A 69 -0.23 -0.71 -1.34
N LYS A 70 -1.29 -0.44 -2.11
CA LYS A 70 -1.40 0.78 -2.93
C LYS A 70 -2.55 1.64 -2.41
N PHE A 71 -2.28 2.93 -2.27
CA PHE A 71 -3.25 3.96 -1.87
C PHE A 71 -3.68 4.71 -3.12
N TRP A 72 -4.98 4.90 -3.28
CA TRP A 72 -5.59 5.50 -4.46
C TRP A 72 -6.50 6.66 -4.08
N ASP A 73 -6.37 7.78 -4.77
CA ASP A 73 -7.33 8.87 -4.73
C ASP A 73 -8.58 8.45 -5.49
N ALA A 74 -9.70 8.38 -4.77
CA ALA A 74 -11.01 8.05 -5.29
C ALA A 74 -11.97 9.26 -5.24
N SER A 75 -11.48 10.46 -4.92
CA SER A 75 -12.31 11.66 -4.71
C SER A 75 -12.88 12.25 -6.00
N ALA A 76 -12.40 11.80 -7.16
CA ALA A 76 -12.79 12.27 -8.47
C ALA A 76 -13.02 11.10 -9.43
N ILE A 77 -13.45 11.40 -10.64
CA ILE A 77 -13.73 10.39 -11.69
C ILE A 77 -12.50 9.55 -12.07
N SER A 78 -11.29 10.10 -11.88
CA SER A 78 -10.05 9.41 -12.16
C SER A 78 -9.48 8.80 -10.89
N LEU A 79 -9.15 7.51 -10.95
CA LEU A 79 -8.39 6.86 -9.90
C LEU A 79 -6.90 7.21 -10.06
N GLN A 80 -6.27 7.78 -9.03
CA GLN A 80 -4.83 8.12 -9.05
C GLN A 80 -4.07 7.42 -7.92
N MET A 81 -2.99 6.71 -8.23
CA MET A 81 -2.15 6.07 -7.22
C MET A 81 -1.35 7.15 -6.48
N LEU A 82 -1.58 7.26 -5.18
CA LEU A 82 -0.94 8.22 -4.29
C LEU A 82 0.37 7.68 -3.74
N TYR A 83 0.37 6.43 -3.26
CA TYR A 83 1.52 5.82 -2.59
C TYR A 83 1.52 4.29 -2.77
N LYS A 84 2.72 3.69 -2.87
CA LYS A 84 2.92 2.23 -2.84
C LYS A 84 3.82 1.87 -1.66
N LEU A 85 3.26 1.17 -0.69
CA LEU A 85 3.96 0.50 0.40
C LEU A 85 4.38 -0.91 -0.05
N LYS A 86 5.54 -1.38 0.40
CA LYS A 86 6.00 -2.76 0.19
C LYS A 86 6.34 -3.41 1.53
N THR A 87 5.59 -4.41 1.95
CA THR A 87 5.86 -5.15 3.20
C THR A 87 7.09 -6.03 3.08
N SER A 88 7.45 -6.50 1.88
CA SER A 88 8.66 -7.31 1.66
C SER A 88 9.97 -6.69 2.17
N LYS A 89 10.01 -5.37 2.43
CA LYS A 89 11.18 -4.68 3.00
C LYS A 89 11.48 -5.02 4.47
N VAL A 90 10.51 -5.53 5.24
CA VAL A 90 10.72 -5.94 6.65
C VAL A 90 11.28 -7.37 6.77
N PHE A 91 11.26 -8.15 5.71
CA PHE A 91 11.72 -9.53 5.72
C PHE A 91 13.12 -9.65 5.13
N GLU A 92 13.87 -10.66 5.59
CA GLU A 92 15.14 -11.00 4.98
C GLU A 92 14.91 -11.55 3.58
N LYS A 93 15.74 -11.11 2.62
CA LYS A 93 15.75 -11.73 1.30
C LYS A 93 16.36 -13.11 1.42
N GLN A 94 15.60 -14.15 1.06
CA GLN A 94 16.11 -15.50 1.00
C GLN A 94 17.31 -15.55 0.05
N LYS A 95 18.49 -15.94 0.55
CA LYS A 95 19.65 -16.20 -0.29
C LYS A 95 19.34 -17.44 -1.13
N VAL A 96 19.19 -17.24 -2.44
CA VAL A 96 19.10 -18.34 -3.41
C VAL A 96 20.47 -19.02 -3.42
N GLY A 97 20.65 -20.15 -2.71
CA GLY A 97 21.97 -20.77 -2.64
C GLY A 97 22.10 -22.12 -1.95
N GLU A 98 21.67 -22.32 -0.71
CA GLU A 98 22.11 -23.51 0.04
C GLU A 98 21.02 -24.06 0.96
N GLY A 99 20.45 -25.21 0.58
CA GLY A 99 19.54 -25.97 1.44
C GLY A 99 18.61 -26.87 0.64
N LYS A 100 18.76 -28.19 0.82
CA LYS A 100 17.91 -29.24 0.25
C LYS A 100 16.43 -28.90 0.37
N GLN A 101 15.74 -28.80 -0.76
CA GLN A 101 14.29 -28.71 -0.86
C GLN A 101 13.67 -29.92 -0.15
N THR A 102 13.22 -29.71 1.08
CA THR A 102 12.42 -30.68 1.83
C THR A 102 11.25 -29.92 2.42
N ALA A 103 10.27 -29.62 1.57
CA ALA A 103 8.85 -29.44 1.85
C ALA A 103 8.22 -28.83 0.59
N GLU A 104 7.46 -29.65 -0.12
CA GLU A 104 6.52 -29.21 -1.14
C GLU A 104 5.40 -28.39 -0.48
N ILE A 105 5.69 -27.13 -0.18
CA ILE A 105 4.65 -26.09 -0.14
C ILE A 105 5.21 -25.01 -1.05
N VAL A 106 4.72 -25.02 -2.29
CA VAL A 106 4.69 -23.81 -3.10
C VAL A 106 3.77 -22.86 -2.34
N GLU A 107 4.29 -22.09 -1.39
CA GLU A 107 3.56 -20.93 -0.88
C GLU A 107 3.54 -19.94 -2.04
N ASP A 108 2.48 -19.98 -2.84
CA ASP A 108 2.17 -18.92 -3.79
C ASP A 108 2.09 -17.63 -2.98
N ASP A 109 3.09 -16.78 -3.16
CA ASP A 109 3.17 -15.43 -2.60
C ASP A 109 3.13 -15.35 -1.05
N PRO A 110 4.23 -15.71 -0.33
CA PRO A 110 4.28 -15.67 1.14
C PRO A 110 4.09 -14.26 1.74
N PHE A 111 4.24 -13.23 0.90
CA PHE A 111 4.02 -11.85 1.29
C PHE A 111 2.62 -11.34 1.01
N ALA A 112 1.70 -12.16 0.46
CA ALA A 112 0.38 -11.72 0.08
C ALA A 112 -0.39 -11.08 1.24
N ILE A 113 -1.00 -9.93 0.96
CA ILE A 113 -1.76 -9.18 1.96
C ILE A 113 -3.14 -9.82 2.14
N GLN A 114 -3.44 -10.30 3.33
CA GLN A 114 -4.73 -10.95 3.62
C GLN A 114 -5.77 -9.94 4.09
N MET A 115 -5.37 -9.03 4.97
CA MET A 115 -6.26 -8.01 5.54
C MET A 115 -5.48 -6.74 5.87
N MET A 116 -6.19 -5.63 5.90
CA MET A 116 -5.67 -4.33 6.28
C MET A 116 -6.63 -3.71 7.29
N SER A 117 -6.16 -2.70 8.02
CA SER A 117 -7.02 -1.83 8.80
C SER A 117 -6.32 -0.50 8.98
N TRP A 118 -7.00 0.61 8.70
CA TRP A 118 -6.42 1.94 8.78
C TRP A 118 -7.28 2.89 9.59
N CYS A 119 -6.64 3.67 10.47
CA CYS A 119 -7.24 4.86 11.06
C CYS A 119 -6.53 6.11 10.53
N PRO A 120 -7.15 6.84 9.57
CA PRO A 120 -6.59 8.07 9.00
C PRO A 120 -6.24 9.14 10.04
N GLU A 121 -7.06 9.29 11.10
CA GLU A 121 -6.91 10.32 12.14
C GLU A 121 -5.67 10.06 13.01
N SER A 122 -5.52 8.81 13.46
CA SER A 122 -4.38 8.40 14.31
C SER A 122 -3.11 8.10 13.52
N ARG A 123 -3.23 7.99 12.19
CA ARG A 123 -2.16 7.60 11.25
C ARG A 123 -1.63 6.19 11.51
N ILE A 124 -2.42 5.33 12.16
CA ILE A 124 -2.05 3.94 12.45
C ILE A 124 -2.64 3.03 11.38
N PHE A 125 -1.78 2.21 10.77
CA PHE A 125 -2.15 1.29 9.71
C PHE A 125 -1.63 -0.11 10.01
N CYS A 126 -2.54 -1.08 10.03
CA CYS A 126 -2.26 -2.48 10.29
C CYS A 126 -2.37 -3.27 8.99
N VAL A 127 -1.43 -4.18 8.78
CA VAL A 127 -1.42 -5.10 7.64
C VAL A 127 -1.18 -6.50 8.17
N ALA A 128 -2.03 -7.46 7.81
CA ALA A 128 -1.77 -8.87 8.05
C ALA A 128 -1.62 -9.63 6.74
N GLY A 129 -0.63 -10.51 6.68
CA GLY A 129 -0.34 -11.33 5.51
C GLY A 129 -0.68 -12.80 5.69
N VAL A 130 -0.70 -13.54 4.58
CA VAL A 130 -1.08 -14.96 4.52
C VAL A 130 -0.18 -15.87 5.36
N SER A 131 1.12 -15.56 5.49
CA SER A 131 2.05 -16.30 6.36
C SER A 131 1.99 -15.86 7.83
N ALA A 132 0.79 -15.46 8.30
CA ALA A 132 0.45 -15.10 9.68
C ALA A 132 1.25 -13.96 10.32
N TYR A 133 1.89 -13.10 9.53
CA TYR A 133 2.55 -11.91 10.04
C TYR A 133 1.57 -10.75 10.17
N VAL A 134 1.79 -9.88 11.17
CA VAL A 134 1.05 -8.64 11.37
C VAL A 134 2.06 -7.50 11.53
N ILE A 135 1.90 -6.43 10.74
CA ILE A 135 2.76 -5.25 10.80
C ILE A 135 1.92 -4.03 11.14
N LEU A 136 2.34 -3.33 12.19
CA LEU A 136 1.75 -2.06 12.60
C LEU A 136 2.63 -0.90 12.13
N TYR A 137 2.10 -0.09 11.23
CA TYR A 137 2.71 1.13 10.73
C TYR A 137 2.12 2.36 11.42
N ARG A 138 2.97 3.38 11.61
CA ARG A 138 2.56 4.73 11.94
C ARG A 138 3.03 5.67 10.84
N PHE A 139 2.09 6.26 10.09
CA PHE A 139 2.43 7.19 9.02
C PHE A 139 3.05 8.47 9.58
N SER A 140 4.19 8.83 9.00
CA SER A 140 4.95 10.04 9.29
C SER A 140 5.35 10.70 7.98
N LYS A 141 5.35 12.03 7.96
CA LYS A 141 5.88 12.81 6.83
C LYS A 141 7.41 12.65 6.70
N HIS A 142 8.06 12.39 7.83
CA HIS A 142 9.51 12.20 7.91
C HIS A 142 9.84 10.72 7.93
N GLU A 143 10.83 10.34 7.13
CA GLU A 143 11.43 9.01 7.22
C GLU A 143 12.14 8.88 8.57
N VAL A 144 11.85 7.80 9.28
CA VAL A 144 12.45 7.49 10.57
C VAL A 144 13.05 6.10 10.46
N VAL A 145 14.32 5.96 10.79
CA VAL A 145 14.94 4.65 11.00
C VAL A 145 14.50 4.18 12.37
N THR A 146 13.78 3.06 12.42
CA THR A 146 13.29 2.47 13.67
C THR A 146 13.59 0.98 13.64
N GLU A 147 14.04 0.45 14.76
CA GLU A 147 14.18 -0.99 14.94
C GLU A 147 12.80 -1.64 14.95
N ILE A 148 12.64 -2.71 14.17
CA ILE A 148 11.37 -3.44 14.12
C ILE A 148 11.29 -4.29 15.38
N VAL A 149 10.39 -3.92 16.28
CA VAL A 149 10.13 -4.71 17.49
C VAL A 149 9.24 -5.89 17.11
N VAL A 150 9.82 -7.10 17.12
CA VAL A 150 9.07 -8.35 16.91
C VAL A 150 8.50 -8.80 18.25
N SER A 151 7.18 -8.90 18.34
CA SER A 151 6.49 -9.41 19.52
C SER A 151 5.69 -10.66 19.15
N ALA A 152 6.16 -11.83 19.60
CA ALA A 152 5.39 -13.06 19.56
C ALA A 152 4.54 -13.14 20.83
N LYS A 153 3.22 -12.99 20.68
CA LYS A 153 2.27 -13.22 21.77
C LYS A 153 1.48 -14.49 21.48
N SER A 154 1.76 -15.54 22.25
CA SER A 154 0.94 -16.74 22.25
C SER A 154 -0.34 -16.44 23.02
N PHE A 155 -1.47 -16.40 22.33
CA PHE A 155 -2.78 -16.43 22.99
C PHE A 155 -3.12 -17.90 23.23
N LEU A 156 -2.95 -18.34 24.48
CA LEU A 156 -3.65 -19.55 24.94
C LEU A 156 -5.10 -19.13 25.18
N PHE A 157 -6.03 -19.78 24.49
CA PHE A 157 -7.44 -19.75 24.88
C PHE A 157 -7.62 -20.54 26.18
#